data_AF-H0QIC6-F1
#
_entry.id   AF-H0QIC6-F1
#
_cell.length_a   1.000
_cell.length_b   1.000
_cell.length_c   1.000
_cell.angle_alpha   90.00
_cell.angle_beta   90.00
_cell.angle_gamma   90.00
#
_symmetry.space_group_name_H-M   'P 1'
#
loop_
_entity.id
_entity.type
_entity.pdbx_description
1 polymer ?
#
loop_
_entity_poly.entity_id
_entity_poly.type
_entity_poly.pdbx_seq_one_letter_code
_entity_poly.pdbx_strand_id
1 'polypeptide(L)'
;SPAILDAHFPDRQEKVPGDYKPVPRSKAEAEFLGIGAGARTWLLEAAAAGAQRINVKMAEAVALAKITGPDEVDKALGVAAIHHRFAHGDLASLLNAGGNRTGLRTAAEDKSLTQGTAGWAGLGTTGAGDGTR
;
A
#
# COMPACT_ATOMS: atom_id res chain seq x y z
N SER A 1 25.13 3.00 -46.03
CA SER A 1 25.06 2.84 -44.56
C SER A 1 23.99 1.82 -44.21
N PRO A 2 24.16 0.98 -43.18
CA PRO A 2 23.12 0.06 -42.75
C PRO A 2 21.97 0.86 -42.09
N ALA A 3 20.73 0.55 -42.46
CA ALA A 3 19.52 1.08 -41.83
C ALA A 3 18.53 -0.06 -41.57
N ILE A 4 17.84 0.00 -40.43
CA ILE A 4 16.77 -0.94 -40.10
C ILE A 4 15.52 -0.50 -40.86
N LEU A 5 14.97 -1.34 -41.72
CA LEU A 5 13.69 -1.12 -42.39
C LEU A 5 12.61 -1.96 -41.70
N ASP A 6 11.53 -1.32 -41.25
CA ASP A 6 10.45 -2.00 -40.53
C ASP A 6 9.73 -3.06 -41.37
N ALA A 7 9.75 -2.92 -42.70
CA ALA A 7 9.24 -3.93 -43.64
C ALA A 7 9.91 -5.30 -43.49
N HIS A 8 11.11 -5.38 -42.88
CA HIS A 8 11.78 -6.65 -42.56
C HIS A 8 11.28 -7.30 -41.27
N PHE A 9 10.45 -6.63 -40.47
CA PHE A 9 9.95 -7.13 -39.18
C PHE A 9 8.41 -7.01 -39.11
N PRO A 10 7.66 -7.72 -39.97
CA PRO A 10 6.20 -7.58 -40.06
C PRO A 10 5.46 -7.94 -38.75
N ASP A 11 6.03 -8.83 -37.93
CA ASP A 11 5.45 -9.24 -36.64
C ASP A 11 5.96 -8.42 -35.44
N ARG A 12 6.78 -7.39 -35.67
CA ARG A 12 7.30 -6.56 -34.58
C ARG A 12 6.19 -5.65 -34.07
N GLN A 13 5.67 -6.00 -32.90
CA GLN A 13 4.87 -5.08 -32.10
C GLN A 13 5.82 -4.03 -31.49
N GLU A 14 5.58 -2.75 -31.79
CA GLU A 14 6.30 -1.66 -31.16
C GLU A 14 5.98 -1.67 -29.66
N LYS A 15 6.98 -1.91 -28.83
CA LYS A 15 6.81 -1.87 -27.38
C LYS A 15 6.88 -0.43 -26.94
N VAL A 16 5.75 0.14 -26.53
CA VAL A 16 5.73 1.47 -25.92
C VAL A 16 6.48 1.39 -24.59
N PRO A 17 7.55 2.20 -24.39
CA PRO A 17 8.23 2.26 -23.10
C PRO A 17 7.24 2.58 -21.98
N GLY A 18 7.08 1.66 -21.03
CA GLY A 18 6.16 1.79 -19.90
C GLY A 18 4.92 0.91 -20.00
N ASP A 19 4.55 0.44 -21.20
CA ASP A 19 3.40 -0.45 -21.40
C ASP A 19 3.85 -1.92 -21.36
N TYR A 20 4.34 -2.35 -20.19
CA TYR A 20 4.78 -3.72 -19.98
C TYR A 20 3.78 -4.47 -19.12
N LYS A 21 3.19 -5.54 -19.64
CA LYS A 21 2.41 -6.46 -18.80
C LYS A 21 3.37 -7.29 -17.93
N PRO A 22 3.24 -7.29 -16.59
CA PRO A 22 4.06 -8.15 -15.74
C PRO A 22 3.78 -9.61 -16.06
N VAL A 23 4.84 -10.36 -16.38
CA VAL A 23 4.79 -11.81 -16.60
C VAL A 23 5.63 -12.48 -15.51
N PRO A 24 5.06 -13.41 -14.74
CA PRO A 24 5.78 -14.06 -13.66
C PRO A 24 6.90 -14.93 -14.22
N ARG A 25 8.11 -14.78 -13.68
CA ARG A 25 9.29 -15.62 -14.01
C ARG A 25 9.64 -16.59 -12.90
N SER A 26 8.96 -16.50 -11.75
CA SER A 26 9.16 -17.38 -10.61
C SER A 26 7.83 -17.76 -9.97
N LYS A 27 7.83 -18.82 -9.15
CA LYS A 27 6.65 -19.22 -8.36
C LYS A 27 6.19 -18.10 -7.43
N ALA A 28 7.13 -17.39 -6.80
CA ALA A 28 6.82 -16.29 -5.89
C ALA A 28 6.13 -15.11 -6.62
N GLU A 29 6.59 -14.78 -7.83
CA GLU A 29 5.92 -13.78 -8.67
C GLU A 29 4.54 -14.25 -9.12
N ALA A 30 4.38 -15.53 -9.46
CA ALA A 30 3.08 -16.08 -9.84
C ALA A 30 2.07 -16.02 -8.69
N GLU A 31 2.49 -16.38 -7.47
CA GLU A 31 1.67 -16.27 -6.26
C GLU A 31 1.27 -14.80 -6.00
N PHE A 32 2.21 -13.87 -6.12
CA PHE A 32 1.94 -12.45 -5.92
C PHE A 32 0.98 -11.87 -6.97
N LEU A 33 1.20 -12.15 -8.26
CA LEU A 33 0.31 -11.69 -9.33
C LEU A 33 -1.06 -12.38 -9.31
N GLY A 34 -1.16 -13.52 -8.61
CA GLY A 34 -2.41 -14.21 -8.32
C GLY A 34 -3.26 -13.53 -7.25
N ILE A 35 -2.72 -12.59 -6.48
CA ILE A 35 -3.48 -11.82 -5.47
C ILE A 35 -4.59 -11.00 -6.14
N GLY A 36 -4.29 -10.33 -7.26
CA GLY A 36 -5.30 -9.56 -8.00
C GLY A 36 -4.76 -8.44 -8.87
N ALA A 37 -5.63 -7.48 -9.18
CA ALA A 37 -5.32 -6.35 -10.07
C ALA A 37 -4.46 -5.30 -9.37
N GLY A 38 -4.73 -5.02 -8.09
CA GLY A 38 -3.94 -4.12 -7.26
C GLY A 38 -2.48 -4.57 -7.13
N ALA A 39 -2.23 -5.88 -7.04
CA ALA A 39 -0.88 -6.43 -7.05
C ALA A 39 -0.11 -6.14 -8.35
N ARG A 40 -0.78 -6.23 -9.50
CA ARG A 40 -0.18 -5.92 -10.82
C ARG A 40 0.16 -4.44 -10.93
N THR A 41 -0.78 -3.57 -10.55
CA THR A 41 -0.56 -2.11 -10.53
C THR A 41 0.56 -1.75 -9.58
N TRP A 42 0.59 -2.33 -8.38
CA TRP A 42 1.66 -2.11 -7.42
C TRP A 42 3.03 -2.48 -8.00
N LEU A 43 3.15 -3.62 -8.69
CA LEU A 43 4.43 -4.04 -9.27
C LEU A 43 4.91 -3.10 -10.39
N LEU A 44 3.99 -2.62 -11.22
CA LEU A 44 4.31 -1.66 -12.28
C LEU A 44 4.80 -0.33 -11.70
N GLU A 45 4.05 0.23 -10.76
CA GLU A 45 4.39 1.51 -10.14
C GLU A 45 5.66 1.41 -9.29
N ALA A 46 5.85 0.30 -8.57
CA ALA A 46 7.06 0.06 -7.79
C ALA A 46 8.29 -0.03 -8.71
N ALA A 47 8.18 -0.71 -9.85
CA ALA A 47 9.27 -0.80 -10.82
C ALA A 47 9.57 0.56 -11.46
N ALA A 48 8.55 1.31 -11.86
CA ALA A 48 8.69 2.67 -12.41
C ALA A 48 9.35 3.63 -11.41
N ALA A 49 9.01 3.52 -10.13
CA ALA A 49 9.60 4.31 -9.04
C ALA A 49 11.01 3.83 -8.62
N GLY A 50 11.52 2.73 -9.18
CA GLY A 50 12.82 2.17 -8.79
C GLY A 50 12.83 1.63 -7.36
N ALA A 51 11.70 1.10 -6.88
CA ALA A 51 11.57 0.57 -5.53
C ALA A 51 12.60 -0.53 -5.26
N GLN A 52 13.29 -0.42 -4.13
CA GLN A 52 14.33 -1.37 -3.76
C GLN A 52 13.74 -2.61 -3.10
N ARG A 53 14.36 -3.79 -3.26
CA ARG A 53 13.95 -5.05 -2.62
C ARG A 53 12.47 -5.40 -2.90
N ILE A 54 12.04 -5.35 -4.16
CA ILE A 54 10.67 -5.70 -4.60
C ILE A 54 10.32 -7.14 -4.24
N ASN A 55 11.24 -8.09 -4.48
CA ASN A 55 11.01 -9.52 -4.20
C ASN A 55 10.67 -9.80 -2.74
N VAL A 56 11.33 -9.11 -1.80
CA VAL A 56 11.06 -9.24 -0.37
C VAL A 56 9.65 -8.75 -0.04
N LYS A 57 9.24 -7.61 -0.61
CA LYS A 57 7.90 -7.04 -0.39
C LYS A 57 6.79 -7.88 -1.02
N MET A 58 7.03 -8.46 -2.19
CA MET A 58 6.09 -9.41 -2.81
C MET A 58 5.90 -10.64 -1.91
N ALA A 59 6.99 -11.19 -1.38
CA ALA A 59 6.92 -12.33 -0.46
C ALA A 59 6.16 -11.97 0.85
N GLU A 60 6.41 -10.79 1.41
CA GLU A 60 5.67 -10.26 2.56
C GLU A 60 4.17 -10.12 2.25
N ALA A 61 3.82 -9.58 1.09
CA ALA A 61 2.43 -9.44 0.65
C ALA A 61 1.72 -10.79 0.49
N VAL A 62 2.39 -11.78 -0.11
CA VAL A 62 1.86 -13.15 -0.21
C VAL A 62 1.68 -13.79 1.16
N ALA A 63 2.61 -13.56 2.10
CA ALA A 63 2.46 -14.03 3.47
C ALA A 63 1.28 -13.36 4.20
N LEU A 64 1.11 -12.05 4.04
CA LEU A 64 -0.04 -11.31 4.59
C LEU A 64 -1.37 -11.77 3.99
N ALA A 65 -1.42 -12.04 2.68
CA ALA A 65 -2.61 -12.53 2.00
C ALA A 65 -3.09 -13.88 2.56
N LYS A 66 -2.17 -14.74 3.03
CA LYS A 66 -2.50 -16.01 3.71
C LYS A 66 -3.15 -15.80 5.08
N ILE A 67 -2.90 -14.67 5.74
CA ILE A 67 -3.41 -14.38 7.08
C ILE A 67 -4.69 -13.54 7.02
N THR A 68 -4.72 -12.50 6.20
CA THR A 68 -5.81 -11.51 6.13
C THR A 68 -6.81 -11.81 5.01
N GLY A 69 -6.41 -12.61 4.02
CA GLY A 69 -7.16 -12.85 2.79
C GLY A 69 -6.62 -12.05 1.60
N PRO A 70 -6.70 -12.60 0.37
CA PRO A 70 -6.12 -11.98 -0.82
C PRO A 70 -6.83 -10.69 -1.22
N ASP A 71 -8.15 -10.59 -1.06
CA ASP A 71 -8.94 -9.42 -1.52
C ASP A 71 -8.57 -8.13 -0.78
N GLU A 72 -8.41 -8.20 0.55
CA GLU A 72 -8.03 -7.02 1.34
C GLU A 72 -6.58 -6.60 1.06
N VAL A 73 -5.70 -7.58 0.79
CA VAL A 73 -4.32 -7.30 0.37
C VAL A 73 -4.28 -6.70 -1.03
N ASP A 74 -5.09 -7.17 -1.98
CA ASP A 74 -5.16 -6.59 -3.33
C ASP A 74 -5.59 -5.12 -3.29
N LYS A 75 -6.65 -4.83 -2.51
CA LYS A 75 -7.12 -3.47 -2.29
C LYS A 75 -6.04 -2.59 -1.67
N ALA A 76 -5.34 -3.08 -0.64
CA ALA A 76 -4.27 -2.33 0.00
C ALA A 76 -3.07 -2.08 -0.94
N LEU A 77 -2.71 -3.06 -1.78
CA LEU A 77 -1.69 -2.92 -2.81
C LEU A 77 -2.07 -1.86 -3.86
N GLY A 78 -3.34 -1.83 -4.27
CA GLY A 78 -3.86 -0.78 -5.15
C GLY A 78 -3.74 0.62 -4.53
N VAL A 79 -4.13 0.78 -3.26
CA VAL A 79 -3.97 2.05 -2.53
C VAL A 79 -2.49 2.42 -2.39
N ALA A 80 -1.63 1.46 -2.08
CA ALA A 80 -0.18 1.69 -1.98
C ALA A 80 0.40 2.20 -3.30
N ALA A 81 -0.01 1.61 -4.43
CA ALA A 81 0.44 2.01 -5.76
C ALA A 81 0.06 3.46 -6.07
N ILE A 82 -1.22 3.84 -5.86
CA ILE A 82 -1.74 5.20 -6.10
C ILE A 82 -0.98 6.26 -5.29
N HIS A 83 -0.57 5.92 -4.06
CA HIS A 83 0.13 6.84 -3.17
C HIS A 83 1.66 6.71 -3.20
N HIS A 84 2.21 5.93 -4.15
CA HIS A 84 3.64 5.62 -4.25
C HIS A 84 4.29 5.15 -2.93
N ARG A 85 3.53 4.35 -2.16
CA ARG A 85 3.95 3.79 -0.87
C ARG A 85 4.57 2.41 -1.06
N PHE A 86 5.88 2.38 -1.26
CA PHE A 86 6.65 1.16 -1.51
C PHE A 86 7.67 0.84 -0.40
N ALA A 87 7.62 1.51 0.75
CA ALA A 87 8.51 1.24 1.85
C ALA A 87 8.14 -0.07 2.57
N HIS A 88 9.09 -0.62 3.31
CA HIS A 88 8.81 -1.77 4.16
C HIS A 88 7.80 -1.38 5.25
N GLY A 89 6.81 -2.24 5.51
CA GLY A 89 5.73 -1.96 6.45
C GLY A 89 4.57 -1.11 5.91
N ASP A 90 4.68 -0.51 4.72
CA ASP A 90 3.59 0.29 4.13
C ASP A 90 2.32 -0.51 3.94
N LEU A 91 2.44 -1.74 3.44
CA LEU A 91 1.29 -2.63 3.23
C LEU A 91 0.59 -2.96 4.56
N ALA A 92 1.35 -3.31 5.60
CA ALA A 92 0.79 -3.58 6.92
C ALA A 92 0.13 -2.34 7.54
N SER A 93 0.73 -1.16 7.36
CA SER A 93 0.17 0.13 7.79
C SER A 93 -1.16 0.42 7.09
N LEU A 94 -1.27 0.15 5.79
CA LEU A 94 -2.49 0.36 5.02
C LEU A 94 -3.59 -0.64 5.38
N LEU A 95 -3.24 -1.92 5.59
CA LEU A 95 -4.18 -2.93 6.08
C LEU A 95 -4.75 -2.56 7.46
N ASN A 96 -3.90 -2.11 8.39
CA ASN A 96 -4.34 -1.65 9.70
C ASN A 96 -5.24 -0.41 9.61
N ALA A 97 -4.90 0.54 8.75
CA ALA A 97 -5.73 1.71 8.49
C ALA A 97 -7.09 1.34 7.85
N GLY A 98 -7.13 0.31 7.00
CA GLY A 98 -8.36 -0.25 6.43
C GLY A 98 -9.28 -0.85 7.50
N GLY A 99 -8.75 -1.68 8.39
CA GLY A 99 -9.50 -2.28 9.50
C GLY A 99 -10.05 -1.25 10.50
N ASN A 100 -9.31 -0.18 10.77
CA ASN A 100 -9.76 0.89 11.67
C ASN A 100 -10.82 1.84 11.07
N ARG A 101 -11.13 1.74 9.76
CA ARG A 101 -12.20 2.53 9.13
C ARG A 101 -13.61 2.10 9.52
N THR A 102 -13.76 1.04 10.33
CA THR A 102 -15.04 0.59 10.90
C THR A 102 -15.68 1.64 11.83
N GLY A 103 -15.06 2.80 12.04
CA GLY A 103 -15.67 3.94 12.70
C GLY A 103 -15.36 5.27 12.03
N LEU A 104 -15.69 5.44 10.75
CA LEU A 104 -15.64 6.76 10.10
C LEU A 104 -16.50 7.75 10.92
N ARG A 105 -15.83 8.67 11.63
CA ARG A 105 -16.49 9.67 12.45
C ARG A 105 -16.91 10.81 11.52
N THR A 106 -18.21 10.92 11.28
CA THR A 106 -18.77 12.00 10.49
C THR A 106 -19.43 13.00 11.42
N ALA A 107 -19.21 14.30 11.16
CA ALA A 107 -19.95 15.34 11.85
C ALA A 107 -21.41 15.32 11.39
N ALA A 108 -22.34 15.51 12.32
CA ALA A 108 -23.74 15.72 12.05
C ALA A 108 -24.21 16.91 12.90
N GLU A 109 -25.43 17.42 12.66
CA GLU A 109 -25.96 18.55 13.42
C GLU A 109 -26.00 18.28 14.94
N ASP A 110 -26.16 17.01 15.33
CA ASP A 110 -26.13 16.51 16.70
C ASP A 110 -24.74 15.98 17.14
N LYS A 111 -23.75 15.97 16.25
CA LYS A 111 -22.45 15.33 16.47
C LYS A 111 -21.29 16.17 15.96
N SER A 112 -20.62 16.86 16.89
CA SER A 112 -19.41 17.62 16.59
C SER A 112 -18.15 16.73 16.60
N LEU A 113 -17.19 17.05 15.73
CA LEU A 113 -15.84 16.49 15.75
C LEU A 113 -14.84 17.38 16.53
N THR A 114 -15.30 18.49 17.10
CA THR A 114 -14.46 19.37 17.91
C THR A 114 -13.95 18.61 19.14
N GLN A 115 -12.63 18.61 19.32
CA GLN A 115 -12.00 18.01 20.49
C GLN A 115 -12.33 18.89 21.70
N GLY A 116 -13.05 18.33 22.69
CA GLY A 116 -13.31 19.03 23.95
C GLY A 116 -12.06 19.10 24.80
N THR A 117 -11.90 20.15 25.60
CA THR A 117 -10.77 20.31 26.54
C THR A 117 -10.89 19.42 27.78
N ALA A 118 -11.94 18.59 27.89
CA ALA A 118 -12.19 17.71 29.04
C ALA A 118 -11.02 16.74 29.33
N GLY A 119 -10.27 16.31 28.31
CA GLY A 119 -9.07 15.49 28.50
C GLY A 119 -7.92 16.20 29.21
N TRP A 120 -7.94 17.53 29.28
CA TRP A 120 -6.95 18.35 29.97
C TRP A 120 -7.29 18.61 31.44
N ALA A 121 -8.51 18.26 31.89
CA ALA A 121 -9.01 18.61 33.22
C ALA A 121 -8.22 17.98 34.38
N GLY A 122 -7.47 16.90 34.14
CA GLY A 122 -6.62 16.23 35.14
C GLY A 122 -5.17 16.74 35.19
N LEU A 123 -4.76 17.64 34.28
CA LEU A 123 -3.41 18.20 34.28
C LEU A 123 -3.34 19.30 35.36
N GLY A 124 -2.65 19.01 36.48
CA GLY A 124 -2.40 19.97 37.57
C GLY A 124 -2.84 19.51 38.97
N THR A 125 -3.51 18.37 39.10
CA THR A 125 -3.98 17.86 40.41
C THR A 125 -2.95 17.01 41.16
N THR A 126 -1.81 16.67 40.53
CA THR A 126 -0.70 15.97 41.19
C THR A 126 0.23 16.99 41.85
N GLY A 127 -0.08 17.40 43.07
CA GLY A 127 0.84 18.22 43.86
C GLY A 127 0.22 19.09 44.95
N ALA A 128 -0.73 18.58 45.73
CA ALA A 128 -1.19 19.25 46.94
C ALA A 128 -1.47 18.21 48.03
N GLY A 129 -0.38 17.65 48.58
CA GLY A 129 -0.45 16.77 49.74
C GLY A 129 0.74 15.84 49.83
N ASP A 130 1.83 16.30 50.42
CA ASP A 130 2.34 15.73 51.68
C ASP A 130 3.64 16.47 52.07
N GLY A 131 3.67 17.02 53.28
CA GLY A 131 4.73 17.90 53.74
C GLY A 131 4.58 18.29 55.20
N THR A 132 4.17 17.35 56.06
CA THR A 132 4.36 17.45 57.51
C THR A 132 4.60 16.07 58.12
N ARG A 133 5.87 15.73 58.36
CA ARG A 133 6.34 15.07 59.58
C ARG A 133 7.84 15.24 59.75
#